data_AF-A0A9K3PEV1-F1
#
_entry.id   AF-A0A9K3PEV1-F1
#
_cell.length_a   1.000
_cell.length_b   1.000
_cell.length_c   1.000
_cell.angle_alpha   90.00
_cell.angle_beta   90.00
_cell.angle_gamma   90.00
#
_symmetry.space_group_name_H-M   'P 1'
#
loop_
_entity.id
_entity.type
_entity.pdbx_description
1 polymer ?
#
loop_
_entity_poly.entity_id
_entity_poly.type
_entity_poly.pdbx_seq_one_letter_code
_entity_poly.pdbx_strand_id
1 'polypeptide(L)'
;MTMRNFLPILSSTILVVVGVVLTASSTIDAFQQSPISPLLHSQSTTTTSSSSALHMDDSPTLDIPYGETSRQYRRTVYTHDDWVKHRSPDRFLRNLASIPASGIYKNMGREIVATTAVATIIFLWNMLVGGYDDFNQVHHDAILQSYYLPPIKLPMAPFTLASSSLGLLLVFRTNTAYQRWDEARKNWGMNINHTRDLVRMGNAFYDSTNVSEAERQADLDRLSKCTWAFVRSMKRHLSPEWEDEASFRLELFERLPESQANAIINAAHRPNRALYDLSMAIENMPMHFMRKNEMHKALTIFEDNLGSSERLLTSPVPLIYNRHTARFLSFWLLLLPAALYDPFKATWNHIGVIPATAMISLFLFGIEELATQMEEPFTILPMQAFCDKIGNWCNEIVSWEDGDNGITTRKSYQGHSKVYFENMGQQNNLPPGVFNGNDNNAFAVKPNGDRQGVFSRYGP
;
A
#
# COMPACT_ATOMS: atom_id res chain seq x y z
N MET A 1 -5.05 3.12 59.32
CA MET A 1 -4.25 2.02 58.77
C MET A 1 -3.50 2.51 57.51
N THR A 2 -2.84 3.67 57.61
CA THR A 2 -1.37 3.86 57.48
C THR A 2 -0.75 3.32 56.19
N MET A 3 -0.36 4.27 55.31
CA MET A 3 0.42 4.26 54.05
C MET A 3 1.31 3.05 53.66
N ARG A 4 1.62 2.13 54.58
CA ARG A 4 2.51 0.99 54.39
C ARG A 4 1.94 -0.11 53.49
N ASN A 5 0.61 -0.23 53.42
CA ASN A 5 -0.08 -1.13 52.49
C ASN A 5 -0.37 -0.48 51.11
N PHE A 6 -0.19 0.83 51.01
CA PHE A 6 -0.46 1.62 49.81
C PHE A 6 0.72 1.58 48.82
N LEU A 7 1.95 1.62 49.31
CA LEU A 7 3.16 1.56 48.46
C LEU A 7 3.22 0.32 47.54
N PRO A 8 2.96 -0.92 47.99
CA PRO A 8 3.02 -2.08 47.11
C PRO A 8 1.87 -2.15 46.11
N ILE A 9 0.68 -1.61 46.43
CA ILE A 9 -0.49 -1.58 45.54
C ILE A 9 -0.37 -0.46 44.53
N LEU A 10 0.00 0.76 44.94
CA LEU A 10 0.36 1.85 44.03
C LEU A 10 1.56 1.47 43.19
N SER A 11 2.56 0.78 43.76
CA SER A 11 3.71 0.25 43.00
C SER A 11 3.24 -0.76 41.97
N SER A 12 2.30 -1.67 42.27
CA SER A 12 1.84 -2.69 41.32
C SER A 12 0.81 -2.16 40.31
N THR A 13 -0.04 -1.18 40.65
CA THR A 13 -0.92 -0.51 39.67
C THR A 13 -0.19 0.54 38.85
N ILE A 14 0.76 1.29 39.42
CA ILE A 14 1.68 2.14 38.65
C ILE A 14 2.62 1.25 37.83
N LEU A 15 3.12 0.10 38.29
CA LEU A 15 3.88 -0.84 37.44
C LEU A 15 3.01 -1.53 36.38
N VAL A 16 1.71 -1.71 36.60
CA VAL A 16 0.79 -2.22 35.57
C VAL A 16 0.38 -1.11 34.61
N VAL A 17 0.24 0.15 35.03
CA VAL A 17 -0.13 1.29 34.17
C VAL A 17 1.08 1.86 33.44
N VAL A 18 2.21 2.07 34.11
CA VAL A 18 3.53 2.27 33.49
C VAL A 18 3.91 1.02 32.72
N GLY A 19 3.52 -0.17 33.16
CA GLY A 19 3.65 -1.39 32.37
C GLY A 19 2.77 -1.37 31.12
N VAL A 20 1.55 -0.84 31.14
CA VAL A 20 0.64 -0.75 29.97
C VAL A 20 1.00 0.42 29.06
N VAL A 21 1.54 1.52 29.60
CA VAL A 21 2.02 2.69 28.84
C VAL A 21 3.43 2.46 28.30
N LEU A 22 4.32 1.80 29.04
CA LEU A 22 5.62 1.33 28.56
C LEU A 22 5.46 0.10 27.68
N THR A 23 4.53 -0.82 27.92
CA THR A 23 4.23 -1.86 26.92
C THR A 23 3.49 -1.27 25.73
N ALA A 24 2.69 -0.22 25.85
CA ALA A 24 2.14 0.48 24.68
C ALA A 24 3.23 1.24 23.91
N SER A 25 4.19 1.88 24.59
CA SER A 25 5.31 2.58 23.95
C SER A 25 6.39 1.62 23.45
N SER A 26 6.68 0.54 24.18
CA SER A 26 7.61 -0.53 23.79
C SER A 26 6.97 -1.53 22.85
N THR A 27 5.63 -1.63 22.79
CA THR A 27 4.94 -2.25 21.64
C THR A 27 4.93 -1.29 20.48
N ILE A 28 4.79 0.02 20.62
CA ILE A 28 5.03 0.93 19.48
C ILE A 28 6.45 0.71 18.93
N ASP A 29 7.48 0.67 19.79
CA ASP A 29 8.86 0.41 19.37
C ASP A 29 9.08 -1.04 18.91
N ALA A 30 8.48 -2.07 19.53
CA ALA A 30 8.63 -3.49 19.11
C ALA A 30 7.68 -3.92 17.98
N PHE A 31 6.63 -3.15 17.69
CA PHE A 31 5.68 -3.34 16.58
C PHE A 31 6.14 -2.52 15.37
N GLN A 32 6.92 -1.45 15.58
CA GLN A 32 7.74 -0.79 14.56
C GLN A 32 9.09 -1.49 14.33
N GLN A 33 9.68 -2.15 15.34
CA GLN A 33 10.95 -2.86 15.25
C GLN A 33 10.80 -4.36 15.55
N SER A 34 10.78 -5.18 14.51
CA SER A 34 11.16 -6.61 14.57
C SER A 34 11.92 -6.96 13.28
N PRO A 35 12.90 -7.88 13.33
CA PRO A 35 14.31 -7.52 13.40
C PRO A 35 14.99 -7.47 12.03
N ILE A 36 15.79 -6.42 11.81
CA ILE A 36 16.96 -6.50 10.93
C ILE A 36 18.09 -7.06 11.79
N SER A 37 18.67 -8.18 11.39
CA SER A 37 19.84 -8.77 12.04
C SER A 37 20.98 -7.74 12.14
N PRO A 38 21.60 -7.54 13.32
CA PRO A 38 22.77 -6.68 13.45
C PRO A 38 23.99 -7.48 13.04
N LEU A 39 24.60 -7.16 11.89
CA LEU A 39 25.92 -7.69 11.55
C LEU A 39 26.94 -6.56 11.48
N LEU A 40 27.65 -6.47 12.62
CA LEU A 40 29.07 -6.15 12.79
C LEU A 40 29.55 -4.73 12.42
N HIS A 41 29.56 -3.88 13.46
CA HIS A 41 30.76 -3.09 13.75
C HIS A 41 31.98 -4.02 13.84
N SER A 42 32.90 -3.91 12.89
CA SER A 42 34.32 -4.17 13.16
C SER A 42 35.07 -2.84 13.12
N GLN A 43 35.51 -2.42 14.29
CA GLN A 43 36.58 -1.44 14.40
C GLN A 43 37.86 -2.10 13.86
N SER A 44 38.48 -1.48 12.86
CA SER A 44 39.91 -1.67 12.61
C SER A 44 40.57 -0.30 12.38
N THR A 45 41.31 0.10 13.40
CA THR A 45 42.27 1.20 13.38
C THR A 45 43.44 0.81 12.47
N THR A 46 43.65 1.52 11.37
CA THR A 46 45.01 1.78 10.86
C THR A 46 45.04 3.03 9.97
N THR A 47 45.88 3.97 10.38
CA THR A 47 46.35 5.15 9.68
C THR A 47 47.07 4.81 8.37
N THR A 48 46.73 5.47 7.25
CA THR A 48 47.67 6.27 6.44
C THR A 48 46.97 7.04 5.32
N SER A 49 47.47 8.26 5.10
CA SER A 49 47.13 9.28 4.11
C SER A 49 47.00 8.82 2.64
N SER A 50 46.01 9.34 1.92
CA SER A 50 46.22 10.29 0.80
C SER A 50 44.90 10.60 0.07
N SER A 51 44.81 11.86 -0.35
CA SER A 51 43.75 12.56 -1.08
C SER A 51 43.19 11.84 -2.31
N SER A 52 41.86 11.88 -2.52
CA SER A 52 41.21 12.25 -3.80
C SER A 52 39.67 12.22 -3.71
N ALA A 53 39.05 13.33 -4.17
CA ALA A 53 37.65 13.50 -4.62
C ALA A 53 36.50 13.14 -3.67
N LEU A 54 35.88 14.20 -3.11
CA LEU A 54 34.54 14.17 -2.52
C LEU A 54 33.49 13.84 -3.59
N HIS A 55 33.01 12.59 -3.61
CA HIS A 55 31.64 12.29 -4.05
C HIS A 55 30.79 12.22 -2.78
N MET A 56 30.09 13.32 -2.47
CA MET A 56 28.95 13.27 -1.55
C MET A 56 27.78 12.65 -2.33
N ASP A 57 27.40 11.44 -1.95
CA ASP A 57 26.10 10.87 -2.29
C ASP A 57 25.05 11.57 -1.42
N ASP A 58 24.68 12.79 -1.81
CA ASP A 58 23.63 13.60 -1.18
C ASP A 58 22.24 13.19 -1.70
N SER A 59 21.88 11.91 -1.54
CA SER A 59 20.46 11.55 -1.51
C SER A 59 20.01 11.59 -0.05
N PRO A 60 19.18 12.56 0.37
CA PRO A 60 18.60 12.51 1.70
C PRO A 60 17.80 11.21 1.77
N THR A 61 18.21 10.29 2.63
CA THR A 61 17.39 9.14 2.99
C THR A 61 16.12 9.70 3.63
N LEU A 62 15.10 9.93 2.81
CA LEU A 62 13.77 10.29 3.27
C LEU A 62 13.37 9.20 4.27
N ASP A 63 13.19 9.57 5.54
CA ASP A 63 12.58 8.68 6.54
C ASP A 63 11.12 8.47 6.14
N ILE A 64 10.90 7.49 5.26
CA ILE A 64 9.58 7.17 4.73
C ILE A 64 8.79 6.46 5.85
N PRO A 65 7.64 6.99 6.29
CA PRO A 65 6.84 6.35 7.31
C PRO A 65 6.42 4.94 6.91
N TYR A 66 6.31 4.01 7.88
CA TYR A 66 5.85 2.64 7.66
C TYR A 66 4.56 2.56 6.81
N GLY A 67 3.64 3.51 7.00
CA GLY A 67 2.41 3.55 6.25
C GLY A 67 2.60 3.70 4.75
N GLU A 68 3.62 4.45 4.35
CA GLU A 68 3.94 4.71 2.95
C GLU A 68 4.68 3.53 2.31
N THR A 69 5.65 2.93 3.00
CA THR A 69 6.31 1.70 2.52
C THR A 69 5.34 0.53 2.41
N SER A 70 4.35 0.44 3.29
CA SER A 70 3.37 -0.66 3.30
C SER A 70 2.38 -0.64 2.12
N ARG A 71 2.27 0.48 1.38
CA ARG A 71 1.31 0.63 0.28
C ARG A 71 1.56 -0.34 -0.86
N GLN A 72 2.83 -0.68 -1.11
CA GLN A 72 3.23 -1.60 -2.17
C GLN A 72 2.58 -2.98 -2.01
N TYR A 73 2.41 -3.46 -0.78
CA TYR A 73 1.79 -4.76 -0.49
C TYR A 73 0.28 -4.82 -0.78
N ARG A 74 -0.35 -3.67 -1.07
CA ARG A 74 -1.78 -3.56 -1.36
C ARG A 74 -2.08 -3.66 -2.87
N ARG A 75 -1.03 -3.61 -3.69
CA ARG A 75 -1.10 -3.72 -5.16
C ARG A 75 -1.37 -5.16 -5.55
N THR A 76 -2.64 -5.54 -5.56
CA THR A 76 -3.05 -6.91 -5.84
C THR A 76 -3.73 -7.00 -7.21
N VAL A 77 -3.33 -8.01 -7.98
CA VAL A 77 -4.05 -8.44 -9.18
C VAL A 77 -4.79 -9.71 -8.80
N TYR A 78 -6.12 -9.65 -8.79
CA TYR A 78 -6.95 -10.77 -8.35
C TYR A 78 -6.96 -11.89 -9.39
N THR A 79 -6.53 -13.08 -8.98
CA THR A 79 -6.63 -14.30 -9.80
C THR A 79 -7.93 -15.07 -9.50
N HIS A 80 -8.24 -16.07 -10.32
CA HIS A 80 -9.38 -16.96 -10.09
C HIS A 80 -9.29 -17.69 -8.74
N ASP A 81 -8.08 -18.13 -8.35
CA ASP A 81 -7.84 -18.75 -7.05
C ASP A 81 -8.07 -17.78 -5.89
N ASP A 82 -7.71 -16.50 -6.07
CA ASP A 82 -7.98 -15.46 -5.08
C ASP A 82 -9.49 -15.23 -4.93
N TRP A 83 -10.26 -15.28 -6.01
CA TRP A 83 -11.73 -15.24 -5.95
C TRP A 83 -12.33 -16.44 -5.22
N VAL A 84 -11.74 -17.63 -5.33
CA VAL A 84 -12.16 -18.81 -4.55
C VAL A 84 -11.86 -18.58 -3.08
N LYS A 85 -10.65 -18.15 -2.74
CA LYS A 85 -10.25 -17.82 -1.37
C LYS A 85 -11.09 -16.69 -0.77
N HIS A 86 -11.46 -15.70 -1.59
CA HIS A 86 -12.30 -14.58 -1.18
C HIS A 86 -13.72 -15.04 -0.83
N ARG A 87 -14.28 -15.98 -1.59
CA ARG A 87 -15.65 -16.50 -1.38
C ARG A 87 -15.74 -17.60 -0.31
N SER A 88 -14.60 -18.08 0.21
CA SER A 88 -14.60 -19.17 1.18
C SER A 88 -15.35 -18.81 2.47
N PRO A 89 -16.09 -19.75 3.09
CA PRO A 89 -16.88 -19.51 4.30
C PRO A 89 -16.01 -19.15 5.52
N ASP A 90 -14.79 -19.67 5.62
CA ASP A 90 -13.86 -19.41 6.74
C ASP A 90 -13.27 -17.99 6.75
N ARG A 91 -13.67 -17.13 5.79
CA ARG A 91 -13.19 -15.75 5.67
C ARG A 91 -13.41 -14.97 6.96
N PHE A 92 -14.52 -15.18 7.65
CA PHE A 92 -14.84 -14.45 8.87
C PHE A 92 -13.74 -14.59 9.94
N LEU A 93 -13.39 -15.83 10.30
CA LEU A 93 -12.38 -16.10 11.33
C LEU A 93 -10.99 -15.64 10.90
N ARG A 94 -10.63 -15.87 9.63
CA ARG A 94 -9.34 -15.40 9.11
C ARG A 94 -9.20 -13.88 9.13
N ASN A 95 -10.28 -13.16 8.81
CA ASN A 95 -10.27 -11.71 8.82
C ASN A 95 -10.17 -11.15 10.24
N LEU A 96 -10.84 -11.76 11.22
CA LEU A 96 -10.69 -11.36 12.62
C LEU A 96 -9.27 -11.60 13.12
N ALA A 97 -8.71 -12.78 12.82
CA ALA A 97 -7.35 -13.14 13.23
C ALA A 97 -6.27 -12.25 12.57
N SER A 98 -6.55 -11.69 11.39
CA SER A 98 -5.61 -10.82 10.68
C SER A 98 -5.70 -9.33 11.03
N ILE A 99 -6.66 -8.92 11.88
CA ILE A 99 -6.80 -7.52 12.33
C ILE A 99 -5.47 -6.96 12.89
N PRO A 100 -4.77 -7.62 13.83
CA PRO A 100 -3.55 -7.05 14.41
C PRO A 100 -2.39 -6.97 13.40
N ALA A 101 -2.42 -7.81 12.36
CA ALA A 101 -1.36 -7.88 11.36
C ALA A 101 -1.57 -6.89 10.20
N SER A 102 -2.77 -6.31 10.05
CA SER A 102 -3.08 -5.45 8.91
C SER A 102 -2.36 -4.09 8.99
N GLY A 103 -1.77 -3.68 7.87
CA GLY A 103 -1.04 -2.41 7.75
C GLY A 103 -1.90 -1.18 7.98
N ILE A 104 -3.22 -1.26 7.73
CA ILE A 104 -4.16 -0.16 7.96
C ILE A 104 -4.21 0.17 9.45
N TYR A 105 -4.33 -0.84 10.32
CA TYR A 105 -4.41 -0.62 11.76
C TYR A 105 -3.06 -0.23 12.38
N LYS A 106 -1.94 -0.69 11.77
CA LYS A 106 -0.60 -0.25 12.15
C LYS A 106 -0.39 1.25 11.93
N ASN A 107 -0.92 1.79 10.84
CA ASN A 107 -0.81 3.22 10.53
C ASN A 107 -1.50 4.10 11.57
N MET A 108 -2.64 3.64 12.08
CA MET A 108 -3.48 4.39 13.01
C MET A 108 -3.18 4.10 14.50
N GLY A 109 -2.12 3.34 14.77
CA GLY A 109 -1.82 2.89 16.13
C GLY A 109 -1.62 4.07 17.10
N ARG A 110 -1.04 5.17 16.62
CA ARG A 110 -0.77 6.37 17.43
C ARG A 110 -2.06 7.05 17.88
N GLU A 111 -3.03 7.17 16.99
CA GLU A 111 -4.34 7.79 17.24
C GLU A 111 -5.16 6.96 18.23
N ILE A 112 -5.17 5.64 18.06
CA ILE A 112 -5.87 4.72 18.96
C ILE A 112 -5.22 4.74 20.35
N VAL A 113 -3.89 4.74 20.43
CA VAL A 113 -3.16 4.83 21.70
C VAL A 113 -3.45 6.17 22.37
N ALA A 114 -3.50 7.27 21.62
CA ALA A 114 -3.83 8.59 22.17
C ALA A 114 -5.24 8.64 22.78
N THR A 115 -6.27 8.15 22.08
CA THR A 115 -7.65 8.14 22.60
C THR A 115 -7.80 7.18 23.79
N THR A 116 -7.13 6.04 23.74
CA THR A 116 -7.11 5.07 24.85
C THR A 116 -6.37 5.63 26.06
N ALA A 117 -5.27 6.35 25.87
CA ALA A 117 -4.54 7.02 26.94
C ALA A 117 -5.41 8.08 27.63
N VAL A 118 -6.18 8.87 26.87
CA VAL A 118 -7.16 9.81 27.45
C VAL A 118 -8.23 9.08 28.26
N ALA A 119 -8.74 7.94 27.76
CA ALA A 119 -9.68 7.10 28.50
C ALA A 119 -9.09 6.60 29.82
N THR A 120 -7.83 6.13 29.81
CA THR A 120 -7.12 5.71 31.02
C THR A 120 -6.91 6.87 32.00
N ILE A 121 -6.54 8.06 31.51
CA ILE A 121 -6.37 9.25 32.36
C ILE A 121 -7.69 9.62 33.05
N ILE A 122 -8.81 9.63 32.32
CA ILE A 122 -10.13 9.95 32.87
C ILE A 122 -10.56 8.90 33.90
N PHE A 123 -10.37 7.62 33.59
CA PHE A 123 -10.65 6.51 34.52
C PHE A 123 -9.86 6.68 35.83
N LEU A 124 -8.54 6.87 35.74
CA LEU A 124 -7.69 7.04 36.92
C LEU A 124 -8.03 8.30 37.71
N TRP A 125 -8.27 9.42 37.03
CA TRP A 125 -8.66 10.67 37.67
C TRP A 125 -9.95 10.51 38.46
N ASN A 126 -10.97 9.89 37.86
CA ASN A 126 -12.26 9.70 38.49
C ASN A 126 -12.18 8.71 39.67
N MET A 127 -11.31 7.70 39.63
CA MET A 127 -11.04 6.85 40.79
C MET A 127 -10.37 7.62 41.94
N LEU A 128 -9.42 8.51 41.64
CA LEU A 128 -8.69 9.29 42.66
C LEU A 128 -9.61 10.30 43.38
N VAL A 129 -10.54 10.89 42.65
CA VAL A 129 -11.43 11.97 43.12
C VAL A 129 -12.79 11.47 43.60
N GLY A 130 -13.31 10.39 43.00
CA GLY A 130 -14.63 9.83 43.27
C GLY A 130 -14.65 8.63 44.22
N GLY A 131 -13.47 8.11 44.60
CA GLY A 131 -13.35 6.84 45.32
C GLY A 131 -13.33 5.65 44.36
N TYR A 132 -12.99 4.48 44.89
CA TYR A 132 -12.95 3.25 44.10
C TYR A 132 -13.33 2.03 44.94
N ASP A 133 -13.93 1.04 44.28
CA ASP A 133 -14.22 -0.26 44.88
C ASP A 133 -13.03 -1.20 44.67
N ASP A 134 -12.52 -1.80 45.73
CA ASP A 134 -11.49 -2.83 45.59
C ASP A 134 -12.06 -4.15 45.04
N PHE A 135 -11.19 -5.15 44.83
CA PHE A 135 -11.61 -6.47 44.35
C PHE A 135 -12.49 -7.24 45.35
N ASN A 136 -12.51 -6.83 46.61
CA ASN A 136 -13.38 -7.37 47.64
C ASN A 136 -14.70 -6.58 47.75
N GLN A 137 -14.97 -5.67 46.82
CA GLN A 137 -16.15 -4.79 46.76
C GLN A 137 -16.26 -3.86 47.99
N VAL A 138 -15.14 -3.54 48.62
CA VAL A 138 -15.10 -2.51 49.66
C VAL A 138 -14.85 -1.17 48.98
N HIS A 139 -15.76 -0.22 49.24
CA HIS A 139 -15.63 1.14 48.76
C HIS A 139 -14.56 1.89 49.56
N HIS A 140 -13.55 2.42 48.86
CA HIS A 140 -12.54 3.29 49.42
C HIS A 140 -12.88 4.73 49.04
N ASP A 141 -12.91 5.61 50.05
CA ASP A 141 -13.16 7.03 49.84
C ASP A 141 -12.09 7.66 48.94
N ALA A 142 -12.46 8.77 48.30
CA ALA A 142 -11.57 9.54 47.44
C ALA A 142 -10.26 9.91 48.17
N ILE A 143 -9.14 9.80 47.46
CA ILE A 143 -7.81 10.14 47.98
C ILE A 143 -7.61 11.66 47.93
N LEU A 144 -8.11 12.29 46.87
CA LEU A 144 -8.06 13.74 46.66
C LEU A 144 -9.42 14.35 46.97
N GLN A 145 -9.83 14.33 48.24
CA GLN A 145 -11.06 14.98 48.71
C GLN A 145 -10.87 16.51 48.71
N SER A 146 -11.14 17.14 47.57
CA SER A 146 -11.25 18.60 47.47
C SER A 146 -12.50 18.98 46.70
N TYR A 147 -13.29 19.88 47.28
CA TYR A 147 -14.50 20.42 46.65
C TYR A 147 -14.24 21.04 45.26
N TYR A 148 -13.01 21.47 44.99
CA TYR A 148 -12.61 22.11 43.74
C TYR A 148 -12.17 21.13 42.64
N LEU A 149 -12.08 19.82 42.93
CA LEU A 149 -11.68 18.80 41.96
C LEU A 149 -12.88 17.92 41.65
N PRO A 150 -13.73 18.24 40.64
CA PRO A 150 -14.85 17.38 40.27
C PRO A 150 -14.38 16.18 39.43
N PRO A 151 -15.16 15.08 39.42
CA PRO A 151 -14.95 14.01 38.45
C PRO A 151 -15.15 14.52 37.02
N ILE A 152 -14.30 14.08 36.10
CA ILE A 152 -14.38 14.38 34.68
C ILE A 152 -15.46 13.49 34.08
N LYS A 153 -16.62 14.07 33.83
CA LYS A 153 -17.72 13.42 33.11
C LYS A 153 -18.42 14.43 32.21
N LEU A 154 -18.84 13.97 31.04
CA LEU A 154 -19.61 14.76 30.09
C LEU A 154 -20.98 14.12 29.85
N PRO A 155 -22.02 14.90 29.54
CA PRO A 155 -23.30 14.32 29.16
C PRO A 155 -23.16 13.53 27.84
N MET A 156 -23.82 12.37 27.75
CA MET A 156 -23.83 11.55 26.52
C MET A 156 -24.63 12.17 25.37
N ALA A 157 -25.63 13.01 25.68
CA ALA A 157 -26.57 13.51 24.67
C ALA A 157 -25.90 14.24 23.48
N PRO A 158 -24.93 15.16 23.67
CA PRO A 158 -24.20 15.79 22.55
C PRO A 158 -23.47 14.78 21.65
N PHE A 159 -22.89 13.72 22.22
CA PHE A 159 -22.16 12.70 21.46
C PHE A 159 -23.10 11.86 20.61
N THR A 160 -24.26 11.48 21.16
CA THR A 160 -25.31 10.75 20.44
C THR A 160 -25.90 11.58 19.30
N LEU A 161 -26.11 12.89 19.50
CA LEU A 161 -26.57 13.77 18.43
C LEU A 161 -25.52 13.92 17.33
N ALA A 162 -24.26 14.13 17.71
CA ALA A 162 -23.13 14.33 16.79
C ALA A 162 -22.75 13.07 15.99
N SER A 163 -22.97 11.87 16.54
CA SER A 163 -22.54 10.61 15.91
C SER A 163 -23.20 10.37 14.56
N SER A 164 -24.46 10.76 14.40
CA SER A 164 -25.19 10.64 13.13
C SER A 164 -24.56 11.51 12.03
N SER A 165 -24.24 12.76 12.36
CA SER A 165 -23.56 13.69 11.44
C SER A 165 -22.14 13.22 11.12
N LEU A 166 -21.39 12.73 12.11
CA LEU A 166 -20.06 12.18 11.92
C LEU A 166 -20.08 10.96 10.99
N GLY A 167 -21.03 10.04 11.19
CA GLY A 167 -21.22 8.88 10.32
C GLY A 167 -21.49 9.28 8.87
N LEU A 168 -22.35 10.28 8.66
CA LEU A 168 -22.63 10.80 7.32
C LEU A 168 -21.40 11.43 6.65
N LEU A 169 -20.62 12.22 7.39
CA LEU A 169 -19.37 12.81 6.88
C LEU A 169 -18.34 11.74 6.48
N LEU A 170 -18.22 10.67 7.28
CA LEU A 170 -17.36 9.53 6.98
C LEU A 170 -17.82 8.78 5.72
N VAL A 171 -19.13 8.59 5.53
CA VAL A 171 -19.70 7.97 4.32
C VAL A 171 -19.42 8.81 3.08
N PHE A 172 -19.63 10.13 3.13
CA PHE A 172 -19.31 11.00 2.01
C PHE A 172 -17.80 11.00 1.71
N ARG A 173 -16.97 11.00 2.75
CA ARG A 173 -15.50 10.93 2.63
C ARG A 173 -15.04 9.65 1.93
N THR A 174 -15.55 8.49 2.34
CA THR A 174 -15.21 7.20 1.70
C THR A 174 -15.74 7.11 0.28
N ASN A 175 -16.96 7.58 0.01
CA ASN A 175 -17.54 7.56 -1.33
C ASN A 175 -16.74 8.42 -2.32
N THR A 176 -16.35 9.63 -1.94
CA THR A 176 -15.54 10.50 -2.82
C THR A 176 -14.16 9.90 -3.08
N ALA A 177 -13.52 9.32 -2.06
CA ALA A 177 -12.24 8.63 -2.23
C ALA A 177 -12.36 7.41 -3.15
N TYR A 178 -13.41 6.61 -2.99
CA TYR A 178 -13.69 5.47 -3.87
C TYR A 178 -13.91 5.90 -5.32
N GLN A 179 -14.66 6.99 -5.56
CA GLN A 179 -14.88 7.51 -6.92
C GLN A 179 -13.58 7.90 -7.61
N ARG A 180 -12.63 8.55 -6.92
CA ARG A 180 -11.29 8.82 -7.46
C ARG A 180 -10.54 7.55 -7.82
N TRP A 181 -10.59 6.55 -6.94
CA TRP A 181 -9.94 5.27 -7.20
C TRP A 181 -10.54 4.55 -8.42
N ASP A 182 -11.87 4.54 -8.52
CA ASP A 182 -12.59 3.95 -9.64
C ASP A 182 -12.29 4.68 -10.96
N GLU A 183 -12.23 6.02 -10.96
CA GLU A 183 -11.84 6.82 -12.13
C GLU A 183 -10.41 6.49 -12.59
N ALA A 184 -9.44 6.45 -11.65
CA ALA A 184 -8.07 6.06 -11.96
C ALA A 184 -8.00 4.64 -12.56
N ARG A 185 -8.75 3.69 -11.98
CA ARG A 185 -8.80 2.32 -12.49
C ARG A 185 -9.41 2.26 -13.88
N LYS A 186 -10.46 3.02 -14.16
CA LYS A 186 -11.09 3.12 -15.49
C LYS A 186 -10.13 3.67 -16.53
N ASN A 187 -9.38 4.74 -16.22
CA ASN A 187 -8.38 5.31 -17.13
C ASN A 187 -7.29 4.28 -17.49
N TRP A 188 -6.76 3.55 -16.50
CA TRP A 188 -5.83 2.45 -16.76
C TRP A 188 -6.48 1.30 -17.55
N GLY A 189 -7.75 1.03 -17.34
CA GLY A 189 -8.52 0.02 -18.09
C GLY A 189 -8.70 0.39 -19.56
N MET A 190 -8.99 1.66 -19.83
CA MET A 190 -9.08 2.19 -21.19
C MET A 190 -7.73 2.09 -21.91
N ASN A 191 -6.63 2.48 -21.25
CA ASN A 191 -5.29 2.28 -21.80
C ASN A 191 -5.01 0.81 -22.16
N ILE A 192 -5.26 -0.13 -21.23
CA ILE A 192 -5.11 -1.58 -21.48
C ILE A 192 -5.87 -2.05 -22.73
N ASN A 193 -7.10 -1.58 -22.92
CA ASN A 193 -7.91 -1.98 -24.05
C ASN A 193 -7.35 -1.38 -25.36
N HIS A 194 -7.06 -0.08 -25.35
CA HIS A 194 -6.60 0.63 -26.54
C HIS A 194 -5.19 0.24 -26.98
N THR A 195 -4.30 -0.19 -26.07
CA THR A 195 -2.99 -0.75 -26.46
C THR A 195 -3.14 -2.04 -27.26
N ARG A 196 -4.08 -2.90 -26.88
CA ARG A 196 -4.37 -4.15 -27.62
C ARG A 196 -5.01 -3.86 -28.97
N ASP A 197 -5.95 -2.92 -29.00
CA ASP A 197 -6.57 -2.49 -30.26
C ASP A 197 -5.56 -1.86 -31.21
N LEU A 198 -4.64 -1.05 -30.71
CA LEU A 198 -3.62 -0.40 -31.53
C LEU A 198 -2.70 -1.41 -32.22
N VAL A 199 -2.16 -2.37 -31.46
CA VAL A 199 -1.28 -3.40 -32.01
C VAL A 199 -2.04 -4.35 -32.95
N ARG A 200 -3.28 -4.70 -32.61
CA ARG A 200 -4.17 -5.50 -33.48
C ARG A 200 -4.45 -4.78 -34.80
N MET A 201 -4.78 -3.49 -34.75
CA MET A 201 -4.99 -2.67 -35.95
C MET A 201 -3.70 -2.54 -36.76
N GLY A 202 -2.55 -2.30 -36.13
CA GLY A 202 -1.26 -2.27 -36.78
C GLY A 202 -0.99 -3.55 -37.57
N ASN A 203 -1.22 -4.71 -36.97
CA ASN A 203 -1.06 -6.00 -37.62
C ASN A 203 -2.04 -6.20 -38.80
N ALA A 204 -3.33 -5.88 -38.61
CA ALA A 204 -4.37 -6.08 -39.62
C ALA A 204 -4.34 -5.07 -40.78
N PHE A 205 -3.86 -3.85 -40.54
CA PHE A 205 -3.86 -2.75 -41.50
C PHE A 205 -2.55 -2.62 -42.29
N TYR A 206 -1.51 -3.34 -41.87
CA TYR A 206 -0.21 -3.38 -42.53
C TYR A 206 -0.33 -3.81 -44.00
N ASP A 207 0.29 -3.05 -44.89
CA ASP A 207 0.39 -3.41 -46.31
C ASP A 207 1.67 -4.23 -46.55
N SER A 208 1.50 -5.52 -46.82
CA SER A 208 2.60 -6.46 -47.06
C SER A 208 3.01 -6.58 -48.54
N THR A 209 2.41 -5.80 -49.45
CA THR A 209 2.57 -5.99 -50.91
C THR A 209 4.02 -5.89 -51.41
N ASN A 210 4.89 -5.12 -50.74
CA ASN A 210 6.29 -4.90 -51.15
C ASN A 210 7.28 -4.87 -49.96
N VAL A 211 7.00 -5.64 -48.90
CA VAL A 211 7.79 -5.59 -47.66
C VAL A 211 8.23 -7.00 -47.31
N SER A 212 9.50 -7.17 -46.92
CA SER A 212 9.97 -8.47 -46.44
C SER A 212 9.35 -8.82 -45.08
N GLU A 213 9.22 -10.11 -44.77
CA GLU A 213 8.67 -10.54 -43.48
C GLU A 213 9.50 -10.01 -42.29
N ALA A 214 10.82 -9.90 -42.46
CA ALA A 214 11.71 -9.35 -41.44
C ALA A 214 11.47 -7.85 -41.18
N GLU A 215 11.23 -7.06 -42.23
CA GLU A 215 10.89 -5.64 -42.11
C GLU A 215 9.51 -5.46 -41.46
N ARG A 216 8.52 -6.25 -41.89
CA ARG A 216 7.18 -6.27 -41.26
C ARG A 216 7.29 -6.56 -39.76
N GLN A 217 8.04 -7.59 -39.39
CA GLN A 217 8.23 -7.96 -38.00
C GLN A 217 8.92 -6.84 -37.20
N ALA A 218 9.94 -6.20 -37.78
CA ALA A 218 10.66 -5.09 -37.14
C ALA A 218 9.76 -3.86 -36.91
N ASP A 219 8.90 -3.52 -37.86
CA ASP A 219 7.97 -2.37 -37.72
C ASP A 219 6.86 -2.66 -36.71
N LEU A 220 6.31 -3.87 -36.69
CA LEU A 220 5.31 -4.29 -35.69
C LEU A 220 5.92 -4.40 -34.28
N ASP A 221 7.15 -4.90 -34.15
CA ASP A 221 7.91 -4.91 -32.90
C ASP A 221 8.18 -3.48 -32.40
N ARG A 222 8.54 -2.55 -33.30
CA ARG A 222 8.66 -1.12 -32.95
C ARG A 222 7.33 -0.55 -32.44
N LEU A 223 6.22 -0.85 -33.10
CA LEU A 223 4.89 -0.43 -32.64
C LEU A 223 4.58 -0.98 -31.23
N SER A 224 4.83 -2.27 -30.99
CA SER A 224 4.66 -2.92 -29.68
C SER A 224 5.49 -2.21 -28.59
N LYS A 225 6.78 -2.04 -28.84
CA LYS A 225 7.73 -1.41 -27.91
C LYS A 225 7.37 0.05 -27.60
N CYS A 226 7.01 0.85 -28.62
CA CYS A 226 6.56 2.23 -28.40
C CYS A 226 5.23 2.28 -27.63
N THR A 227 4.31 1.34 -27.87
CA THR A 227 3.04 1.24 -27.15
C THR A 227 3.28 0.96 -25.67
N TRP A 228 4.14 -0.01 -25.37
CA TRP A 228 4.56 -0.31 -24.00
C TRP A 228 5.32 0.87 -23.35
N ALA A 229 6.21 1.54 -24.09
CA ALA A 229 6.99 2.66 -23.58
C ALA A 229 6.12 3.83 -23.12
N PHE A 230 5.00 4.09 -23.81
CA PHE A 230 4.01 5.09 -23.40
C PHE A 230 3.42 4.74 -22.03
N VAL A 231 2.85 3.54 -21.85
CA VAL A 231 2.20 3.16 -20.58
C VAL A 231 3.21 3.03 -19.44
N ARG A 232 4.44 2.60 -19.74
CA ARG A 232 5.52 2.54 -18.76
C ARG A 232 5.98 3.93 -18.31
N SER A 233 6.02 4.88 -19.23
CA SER A 233 6.28 6.29 -18.95
C SER A 233 5.14 6.94 -18.16
N MET A 234 3.89 6.61 -18.49
CA MET A 234 2.71 7.04 -17.74
C MET A 234 2.75 6.52 -16.30
N LYS A 235 3.05 5.23 -16.08
CA LYS A 235 3.26 4.69 -14.74
C LYS A 235 4.29 5.51 -13.98
N ARG A 236 5.47 5.70 -14.58
CA ARG A 236 6.55 6.42 -13.92
C ARG A 236 6.13 7.84 -13.55
N HIS A 237 5.47 8.53 -14.47
CA HIS A 237 4.97 9.90 -14.26
C HIS A 237 3.96 10.00 -13.11
N LEU A 238 3.13 8.97 -12.90
CA LEU A 238 2.12 8.92 -11.84
C LEU A 238 2.65 8.35 -10.51
N SER A 239 3.90 7.89 -10.46
CA SER A 239 4.54 7.31 -9.29
C SER A 239 5.53 8.30 -8.63
N PRO A 240 5.80 8.16 -7.32
CA PRO A 240 6.87 8.90 -6.66
C PRO A 240 8.25 8.56 -7.24
N GLU A 241 9.16 9.53 -7.25
CA GLU A 241 10.48 9.39 -7.89
C GLU A 241 11.37 8.33 -7.26
N TRP A 242 11.46 8.35 -5.93
CA TRP A 242 12.21 7.38 -5.15
C TRP A 242 11.71 5.93 -5.33
N GLU A 243 10.49 5.74 -5.83
CA GLU A 243 9.88 4.42 -5.94
C GLU A 243 10.21 3.71 -7.26
N ASP A 244 10.30 4.45 -8.36
CA ASP A 244 10.25 3.86 -9.71
C ASP A 244 11.27 4.40 -10.72
N GLU A 245 12.00 5.47 -10.42
CA GLU A 245 12.92 6.09 -11.38
C GLU A 245 14.01 5.13 -11.88
N ALA A 246 14.64 4.37 -10.99
CA ALA A 246 15.71 3.44 -11.36
C ALA A 246 15.20 2.30 -12.26
N SER A 247 14.11 1.65 -11.88
CA SER A 247 13.49 0.55 -12.64
C SER A 247 13.00 1.02 -14.01
N PHE A 248 12.39 2.21 -14.06
CA PHE A 248 11.92 2.82 -15.30
C PHE A 248 13.05 2.99 -16.33
N ARG A 249 14.20 3.53 -15.89
CA ARG A 249 15.35 3.74 -16.77
C ARG A 249 15.89 2.42 -17.29
N LEU A 250 16.05 1.43 -16.42
CA LEU A 250 16.54 0.09 -16.79
C LEU A 250 15.64 -0.57 -17.83
N GLU A 251 14.32 -0.61 -17.59
CA GLU A 251 13.38 -1.26 -18.50
C GLU A 251 13.31 -0.56 -19.88
N LEU A 252 13.50 0.77 -19.93
CA LEU A 252 13.57 1.51 -21.20
C LEU A 252 14.84 1.15 -21.99
N PHE A 253 16.01 1.11 -21.35
CA PHE A 253 17.27 0.74 -22.00
C PHE A 253 17.30 -0.73 -22.46
N GLU A 254 16.57 -1.60 -21.77
CA GLU A 254 16.45 -3.02 -22.16
C GLU A 254 15.63 -3.21 -23.45
N ARG A 255 14.58 -2.40 -23.64
CA ARG A 255 13.59 -2.61 -24.72
C ARG A 255 13.76 -1.66 -25.91
N LEU A 256 14.30 -0.47 -25.70
CA LEU A 256 14.42 0.57 -26.72
C LEU A 256 15.89 0.87 -27.06
N PRO A 257 16.16 1.39 -28.28
CA PRO A 257 17.48 1.94 -28.60
C PRO A 257 17.89 3.04 -27.62
N GLU A 258 19.18 3.11 -27.28
CA GLU A 258 19.70 4.06 -26.29
C GLU A 258 19.35 5.52 -26.59
N SER A 259 19.37 5.92 -27.88
CA SER A 259 19.02 7.28 -28.29
C SER A 259 17.55 7.61 -27.99
N GLN A 260 16.65 6.66 -28.23
CA GLN A 260 15.22 6.79 -27.97
C GLN A 260 14.94 6.79 -26.46
N ALA A 261 15.53 5.84 -25.72
CA ALA A 261 15.40 5.77 -24.27
C ALA A 261 15.86 7.07 -23.59
N ASN A 262 17.03 7.59 -23.99
CA ASN A 262 17.53 8.87 -23.48
C ASN A 262 16.62 10.05 -23.83
N ALA A 263 16.04 10.07 -25.04
CA ALA A 263 15.10 11.11 -25.43
C ALA A 263 13.85 11.12 -24.53
N ILE A 264 13.31 9.95 -24.18
CA ILE A 264 12.18 9.81 -23.25
C ILE A 264 12.57 10.21 -21.83
N ILE A 265 13.69 9.71 -21.31
CA ILE A 265 14.14 9.96 -19.92
C ILE A 265 14.41 11.44 -19.69
N ASN A 266 15.03 12.12 -20.66
CA ASN A 266 15.42 13.53 -20.55
C ASN A 266 14.30 14.51 -20.91
N ALA A 267 13.16 14.02 -21.43
CA ALA A 267 12.03 14.88 -21.73
C ALA A 267 11.39 15.43 -20.46
N ALA A 268 10.98 16.70 -20.48
CA ALA A 268 10.20 17.30 -19.40
C ALA A 268 8.86 16.58 -19.20
N HIS A 269 8.21 16.22 -20.31
CA HIS A 269 6.99 15.41 -20.31
C HIS A 269 7.24 14.04 -20.95
N ARG A 270 7.74 13.11 -20.13
CA ARG A 270 8.18 11.78 -20.59
C ARG A 270 7.07 10.97 -21.29
N PRO A 271 5.81 10.90 -20.77
CA PRO A 271 4.74 10.19 -21.47
C PRO A 271 4.44 10.77 -22.85
N ASN A 272 4.40 12.10 -23.01
CA ASN A 272 4.11 12.72 -24.31
C ASN A 272 5.27 12.53 -25.29
N ARG A 273 6.51 12.48 -24.80
CA ARG A 273 7.64 12.10 -25.65
C ARG A 273 7.53 10.66 -26.15
N ALA A 274 7.15 9.73 -25.28
CA ALA A 274 6.90 8.35 -25.67
C ALA A 274 5.68 8.23 -26.63
N LEU A 275 4.64 9.04 -26.43
CA LEU A 275 3.48 9.10 -27.32
C LEU A 275 3.86 9.63 -28.70
N TYR A 276 4.73 10.63 -28.79
CA TYR A 276 5.29 11.10 -30.06
C TYR A 276 6.05 9.98 -30.79
N ASP A 277 6.88 9.22 -30.09
CA ASP A 277 7.61 8.09 -30.68
C ASP A 277 6.64 7.01 -31.20
N LEU A 278 5.52 6.80 -30.50
CA LEU A 278 4.45 5.91 -30.95
C LEU A 278 3.74 6.45 -32.21
N SER A 279 3.44 7.75 -32.27
CA SER A 279 2.91 8.39 -33.49
C SER A 279 3.86 8.21 -34.66
N MET A 280 5.17 8.39 -34.45
CA MET A 280 6.19 8.19 -35.48
C MET A 280 6.27 6.72 -35.92
N ALA A 281 6.09 5.76 -35.02
CA ALA A 281 6.03 4.35 -35.38
C ALA A 281 4.86 4.07 -36.33
N ILE A 282 3.69 4.69 -36.10
CA ILE A 282 2.51 4.57 -36.97
C ILE A 282 2.73 5.25 -38.32
N GLU A 283 3.33 6.44 -38.33
CA GLU A 283 3.61 7.17 -39.56
C GLU A 283 4.61 6.45 -40.46
N ASN A 284 5.59 5.74 -39.90
CA ASN A 284 6.59 5.02 -40.67
C ASN A 284 6.07 3.68 -41.21
N MET A 285 4.98 3.14 -40.68
CA MET A 285 4.42 1.87 -41.18
C MET A 285 3.81 2.02 -42.59
N PRO A 286 4.00 1.02 -43.46
CA PRO A 286 3.38 0.96 -44.78
C PRO A 286 1.89 0.63 -44.62
N MET A 287 1.04 1.65 -44.70
CA MET A 287 -0.42 1.50 -44.71
C MET A 287 -1.09 2.74 -45.30
N HIS A 288 -2.32 2.58 -45.77
CA HIS A 288 -3.13 3.67 -46.31
C HIS A 288 -3.42 4.75 -45.24
N PHE A 289 -3.38 6.03 -45.61
CA PHE A 289 -3.53 7.15 -44.67
C PHE A 289 -4.85 7.13 -43.89
N MET A 290 -5.96 6.66 -44.48
CA MET A 290 -7.22 6.50 -43.76
C MET A 290 -7.11 5.51 -42.59
N ARG A 291 -6.31 4.44 -42.73
CA ARG A 291 -6.06 3.47 -41.65
C ARG A 291 -5.17 4.08 -40.56
N LYS A 292 -4.15 4.87 -40.94
CA LYS A 292 -3.34 5.66 -39.99
C LYS A 292 -4.20 6.61 -39.17
N ASN A 293 -5.14 7.31 -39.81
CA ASN A 293 -6.05 8.23 -39.12
C ASN A 293 -6.91 7.50 -38.07
N GLU A 294 -7.38 6.29 -38.33
CA GLU A 294 -8.10 5.50 -37.32
C GLU A 294 -7.19 5.09 -36.14
N MET A 295 -5.93 4.74 -36.40
CA MET A 295 -4.96 4.46 -35.34
C MET A 295 -4.63 5.72 -34.51
N HIS A 296 -4.46 6.87 -35.14
CA HIS A 296 -4.22 8.14 -34.43
C HIS A 296 -5.39 8.56 -33.56
N LYS A 297 -6.64 8.29 -33.97
CA LYS A 297 -7.80 8.49 -33.08
C LYS A 297 -7.70 7.65 -31.80
N ALA A 298 -7.17 6.42 -31.89
CA ALA A 298 -6.91 5.62 -30.70
C ALA A 298 -5.80 6.20 -29.82
N LEU A 299 -4.78 6.86 -30.40
CA LEU A 299 -3.74 7.57 -29.66
C LEU A 299 -4.28 8.79 -28.91
N THR A 300 -5.24 9.52 -29.47
CA THR A 300 -5.90 10.64 -28.75
C THR A 300 -6.50 10.16 -27.43
N ILE A 301 -7.05 8.94 -27.38
CA ILE A 301 -7.61 8.37 -26.16
C ILE A 301 -6.52 8.11 -25.10
N PHE A 302 -5.29 7.79 -25.50
CA PHE A 302 -4.16 7.68 -24.57
C PHE A 302 -3.84 9.03 -23.90
N GLU A 303 -3.80 10.11 -24.69
CA GLU A 303 -3.58 11.46 -24.16
C GLU A 303 -4.72 11.88 -23.21
N ASP A 304 -5.98 11.61 -23.58
CA ASP A 304 -7.14 11.93 -22.73
C ASP A 304 -7.09 11.19 -21.38
N ASN A 305 -6.67 9.91 -21.40
CA ASN A 305 -6.51 9.12 -20.19
C ASN A 305 -5.32 9.58 -19.33
N LEU A 306 -4.23 10.01 -19.96
CA LEU A 306 -3.07 10.57 -19.29
C LEU A 306 -3.44 11.89 -18.60
N GLY A 307 -4.04 12.84 -19.32
CA GLY A 307 -4.50 14.11 -18.75
C GLY A 307 -5.53 13.93 -17.65
N SER A 308 -6.45 12.96 -17.79
CA SER A 308 -7.39 12.60 -16.72
C SER A 308 -6.67 12.06 -15.47
N SER A 309 -5.59 11.29 -15.66
CA SER A 309 -4.78 10.75 -14.57
C SER A 309 -3.90 11.81 -13.89
N GLU A 310 -3.35 12.76 -14.66
CA GLU A 310 -2.64 13.94 -14.14
C GLU A 310 -3.57 14.83 -13.31
N ARG A 311 -4.80 15.05 -13.77
CA ARG A 311 -5.82 15.75 -13.00
C ARG A 311 -6.10 15.04 -11.68
N LEU A 312 -6.25 13.71 -11.69
CA LEU A 312 -6.41 12.94 -10.47
C LEU A 312 -5.19 13.10 -9.56
N LEU A 313 -3.96 13.03 -10.06
CA LEU A 313 -2.77 13.19 -9.23
C LEU A 313 -2.66 14.59 -8.61
N THR A 314 -2.90 15.64 -9.40
CA THR A 314 -2.62 17.04 -9.03
C THR A 314 -3.76 17.73 -8.29
N SER A 315 -5.00 17.29 -8.49
CA SER A 315 -6.19 17.91 -7.91
C SER A 315 -6.82 17.01 -6.85
N PRO A 316 -6.43 17.09 -5.56
CA PRO A 316 -7.01 16.28 -4.50
C PRO A 316 -8.44 16.73 -4.14
N VAL A 317 -9.11 15.96 -3.28
CA VAL A 317 -10.40 16.39 -2.69
C VAL A 317 -10.15 17.70 -1.93
N PRO A 318 -11.08 18.68 -1.96
CA PRO A 318 -10.88 19.96 -1.29
C PRO A 318 -10.40 19.80 0.15
N LEU A 319 -9.20 20.32 0.43
CA LEU A 319 -8.49 20.07 1.70
C LEU A 319 -9.27 20.52 2.93
N ILE A 320 -10.13 21.54 2.79
CA ILE A 320 -11.00 22.01 3.87
C ILE A 320 -11.97 20.91 4.33
N TYR A 321 -12.47 20.09 3.41
CA TYR A 321 -13.38 18.99 3.70
C TYR A 321 -12.67 17.91 4.49
N ASN A 322 -11.52 17.43 4.00
CA ASN A 322 -10.72 16.39 4.67
C ASN A 322 -10.30 16.83 6.07
N ARG A 323 -9.78 18.07 6.20
CA ARG A 323 -9.34 18.61 7.50
C ARG A 323 -10.50 18.77 8.49
N HIS A 324 -11.67 19.21 8.04
CA HIS A 324 -12.82 19.38 8.93
C HIS A 324 -13.32 18.03 9.45
N THR A 325 -13.49 17.04 8.56
CA THR A 325 -13.92 15.69 8.93
C THR A 325 -12.94 15.03 9.90
N ALA A 326 -11.63 15.08 9.60
CA ALA A 326 -10.60 14.51 10.48
C ALA A 326 -10.59 15.18 11.86
N ARG A 327 -10.63 16.51 11.93
CA ARG A 327 -10.67 17.24 13.21
C ARG A 327 -11.92 16.91 14.00
N PHE A 328 -13.10 16.89 13.36
CA PHE A 328 -14.34 16.55 14.05
C PHE A 328 -14.29 15.13 14.62
N LEU A 329 -13.82 14.17 13.83
CA LEU A 329 -13.60 12.79 14.30
C LEU A 329 -12.64 12.74 15.50
N SER A 330 -11.48 13.38 15.41
CA SER A 330 -10.48 13.39 16.49
C SER A 330 -11.02 14.03 17.76
N PHE A 331 -11.65 15.21 17.68
CA PHE A 331 -12.24 15.86 18.85
C PHE A 331 -13.35 15.01 19.47
N TRP A 332 -14.22 14.41 18.66
CA TRP A 332 -15.28 13.55 19.13
C TRP A 332 -14.72 12.33 19.86
N LEU A 333 -13.72 11.64 19.29
CA LEU A 333 -13.10 10.46 19.88
C LEU A 333 -12.26 10.76 21.13
N LEU A 334 -11.58 11.90 21.19
CA LEU A 334 -10.80 12.30 22.38
C LEU A 334 -11.70 12.65 23.57
N LEU A 335 -12.88 13.23 23.34
CA LEU A 335 -13.82 13.60 24.40
C LEU A 335 -14.80 12.47 24.76
N LEU A 336 -14.96 11.47 23.87
CA LEU A 336 -15.87 10.34 24.05
C LEU A 336 -15.69 9.60 25.40
N PRO A 337 -14.48 9.35 25.94
CA PRO A 337 -14.33 8.58 27.16
C PRO A 337 -14.95 9.27 28.38
N ALA A 338 -14.94 10.61 28.41
CA ALA A 338 -15.60 11.39 29.47
C ALA A 338 -17.12 11.21 29.44
N ALA A 339 -17.70 11.03 28.25
CA ALA A 339 -19.12 10.80 28.08
C ALA A 339 -19.50 9.34 28.42
N LEU A 340 -18.66 8.39 28.02
CA LEU A 340 -18.86 6.96 28.28
C LEU A 340 -18.73 6.58 29.77
N TYR A 341 -18.16 7.46 30.61
CA TYR A 341 -17.97 7.17 32.03
C TYR A 341 -19.27 6.74 32.73
N ASP A 342 -20.32 7.57 32.73
CA ASP A 342 -21.59 7.26 33.42
C ASP A 342 -22.29 5.99 32.89
N PRO A 343 -22.39 5.76 31.57
CA PRO A 343 -22.91 4.50 31.01
C PRO A 343 -22.21 3.24 31.49
N PHE A 344 -20.91 3.28 31.76
CA PHE A 344 -20.12 2.12 32.18
C PHE A 344 -20.05 1.92 33.71
N LYS A 345 -20.89 2.60 34.49
CA LYS A 345 -20.95 2.47 35.96
C LYS A 345 -21.18 1.05 36.51
N ALA A 346 -21.76 0.17 35.70
CA ALA A 346 -22.00 -1.22 36.08
C ALA A 346 -20.74 -2.10 36.00
N THR A 347 -19.71 -1.64 35.27
CA THR A 347 -18.42 -2.33 35.22
C THR A 347 -17.58 -1.93 36.42
N TRP A 348 -16.68 -2.81 36.87
CA TRP A 348 -15.81 -2.54 38.01
C TRP A 348 -15.07 -1.21 37.83
N ASN A 349 -15.35 -0.24 38.70
CA ASN A 349 -14.82 1.13 38.65
C ASN A 349 -14.92 1.81 37.26
N HIS A 350 -15.91 1.47 36.43
CA HIS A 350 -16.03 1.98 35.06
C HIS A 350 -14.89 1.54 34.10
N ILE A 351 -14.16 0.47 34.41
CA ILE A 351 -13.02 -0.02 33.60
C ILE A 351 -13.39 -0.32 32.14
N GLY A 352 -14.67 -0.62 31.87
CA GLY A 352 -15.17 -0.88 30.51
C GLY A 352 -15.00 0.29 29.53
N VAL A 353 -14.80 1.52 30.02
CA VAL A 353 -14.57 2.72 29.20
C VAL A 353 -13.32 2.58 28.32
N ILE A 354 -12.25 1.97 28.83
CA ILE A 354 -10.97 1.84 28.14
C ILE A 354 -11.09 0.96 26.88
N PRO A 355 -11.47 -0.33 26.97
CA PRO A 355 -11.61 -1.18 25.78
C PRO A 355 -12.72 -0.69 24.84
N ALA A 356 -13.80 -0.09 25.36
CA ALA A 356 -14.86 0.47 24.52
C ALA A 356 -14.34 1.64 23.66
N THR A 357 -13.57 2.56 24.25
CA THR A 357 -12.95 3.69 23.53
C THR A 357 -11.97 3.19 22.48
N ALA A 358 -11.10 2.23 22.83
CA ALA A 358 -10.12 1.67 21.91
C ALA A 358 -10.82 1.03 20.70
N MET A 359 -11.87 0.24 20.94
CA MET A 359 -12.64 -0.41 19.88
C MET A 359 -13.35 0.58 18.96
N ILE A 360 -14.02 1.61 19.52
CA ILE A 360 -14.71 2.63 18.72
C ILE A 360 -13.70 3.44 17.90
N SER A 361 -12.55 3.80 18.50
CA SER A 361 -11.48 4.52 17.81
C SER A 361 -10.91 3.70 16.65
N LEU A 362 -10.66 2.39 16.87
CA LEU A 362 -10.18 1.46 15.86
C LEU A 362 -11.07 1.47 14.60
N PHE A 363 -12.39 1.39 14.77
CA PHE A 363 -13.31 1.34 13.63
C PHE A 363 -13.49 2.71 12.96
N LEU A 364 -13.67 3.79 13.71
CA LEU A 364 -13.98 5.09 13.12
C LEU A 364 -12.75 5.76 12.49
N PHE A 365 -11.58 5.73 13.13
CA PHE A 365 -10.35 6.13 12.44
C PHE A 365 -10.05 5.17 11.28
N GLY A 366 -10.48 3.91 11.35
CA GLY A 366 -10.25 2.92 10.29
C GLY A 366 -10.96 3.30 8.99
N ILE A 367 -12.18 3.81 9.11
CA ILE A 367 -12.95 4.31 7.96
C ILE A 367 -12.27 5.54 7.35
N GLU A 368 -11.72 6.43 8.18
CA GLU A 368 -11.03 7.64 7.72
C GLU A 368 -9.72 7.29 7.00
N GLU A 369 -8.89 6.42 7.57
CA GLU A 369 -7.63 5.95 6.98
C GLU A 369 -7.89 5.20 5.65
N LEU A 370 -8.94 4.37 5.58
CA LEU A 370 -9.35 3.71 4.34
C LEU A 370 -9.66 4.74 3.23
N ALA A 371 -10.36 5.82 3.55
CA ALA A 371 -10.64 6.88 2.58
C ALA A 371 -9.36 7.58 2.13
N THR A 372 -8.45 7.89 3.05
CA THR A 372 -7.17 8.53 2.74
C THR A 372 -6.32 7.66 1.80
N GLN A 373 -6.30 6.34 1.99
CA GLN A 373 -5.58 5.43 1.09
C GLN A 373 -6.20 5.34 -0.31
N MET A 374 -7.53 5.36 -0.41
CA MET A 374 -8.23 5.33 -1.70
C MET A 374 -8.12 6.67 -2.46
N GLU A 375 -7.90 7.78 -1.77
CA GLU A 375 -7.77 9.10 -2.39
C GLU A 375 -6.51 9.24 -3.26
N GLU A 376 -5.48 8.43 -3.00
CA GLU A 376 -4.21 8.37 -3.75
C GLU A 376 -4.07 7.05 -4.54
N PRO A 377 -4.83 6.90 -5.63
CA PRO A 377 -5.04 5.60 -6.26
C PRO A 377 -3.79 5.00 -6.91
N PHE A 378 -2.89 5.82 -7.44
CA PHE A 378 -1.70 5.35 -8.14
C PHE A 378 -0.70 4.64 -7.22
N THR A 379 -0.75 4.88 -5.92
CA THR A 379 0.10 4.17 -4.94
C THR A 379 -0.37 2.74 -4.65
N ILE A 380 -1.66 2.45 -4.82
CA ILE A 380 -2.29 1.15 -4.51
C ILE A 380 -2.73 0.36 -5.74
N LEU A 381 -2.85 1.00 -6.91
CA LEU A 381 -3.09 0.31 -8.17
C LEU A 381 -1.84 -0.50 -8.58
N PRO A 382 -2.00 -1.75 -9.07
CA PRO A 382 -0.89 -2.56 -9.54
C PRO A 382 -0.43 -2.13 -10.95
N MET A 383 0.01 -0.88 -11.08
CA MET A 383 0.36 -0.28 -12.38
C MET A 383 1.51 -1.01 -13.09
N GLN A 384 2.51 -1.53 -12.36
CA GLN A 384 3.57 -2.32 -13.02
C GLN A 384 2.99 -3.58 -13.65
N ALA A 385 2.16 -4.33 -12.91
CA ALA A 385 1.53 -5.53 -13.46
C ALA A 385 0.66 -5.21 -14.68
N PHE A 386 0.05 -4.01 -14.76
CA PHE A 386 -0.61 -3.56 -15.98
C PHE A 386 0.38 -3.32 -17.12
N CYS A 387 1.52 -2.66 -16.87
CA CYS A 387 2.55 -2.42 -17.87
C CYS A 387 3.15 -3.74 -18.40
N ASP A 388 3.49 -4.67 -17.51
CA ASP A 388 4.04 -5.98 -17.88
C ASP A 388 3.06 -6.76 -18.74
N LYS A 389 1.78 -6.78 -18.34
CA LYS A 389 0.71 -7.46 -19.07
C LYS A 389 0.48 -6.83 -20.45
N ILE A 390 0.53 -5.51 -20.55
CA ILE A 390 0.45 -4.80 -21.83
C ILE A 390 1.63 -5.20 -22.72
N GLY A 391 2.86 -5.22 -22.19
CA GLY A 391 4.05 -5.64 -22.94
C GLY A 391 3.90 -7.06 -23.50
N ASN A 392 3.49 -8.02 -22.67
CA ASN A 392 3.27 -9.39 -23.09
C ASN A 392 2.19 -9.52 -24.16
N TRP A 393 1.04 -8.86 -23.98
CA TRP A 393 -0.04 -8.89 -24.97
C TRP A 393 0.34 -8.21 -26.28
N CYS A 394 1.10 -7.12 -26.25
CA CYS A 394 1.56 -6.49 -27.47
C CYS A 394 2.50 -7.44 -28.23
N ASN A 395 3.41 -8.12 -27.55
CA ASN A 395 4.29 -9.11 -28.16
C ASN A 395 3.52 -10.31 -28.72
N GLU A 396 2.55 -10.86 -27.96
CA GLU A 396 1.66 -11.95 -28.39
C GLU A 396 0.85 -11.56 -29.63
N ILE A 397 0.29 -10.35 -29.70
CA ILE A 397 -0.50 -9.91 -30.86
C ILE A 397 0.39 -9.68 -32.09
N VAL A 398 1.66 -9.33 -31.90
CA VAL A 398 2.62 -9.19 -33.01
C VAL A 398 3.03 -10.56 -33.55
N SER A 399 3.42 -11.50 -32.68
CA SER A 399 3.93 -12.81 -33.10
C SER A 399 2.84 -13.84 -33.38
N TRP A 400 1.67 -13.74 -32.74
CA TRP A 400 0.64 -14.79 -32.62
C TRP A 400 1.17 -16.13 -32.10
N GLU A 401 2.33 -16.10 -31.44
CA GLU A 401 2.88 -17.24 -30.73
C GLU A 401 2.28 -17.30 -29.31
N ASP A 402 2.20 -18.50 -28.74
CA ASP A 402 1.72 -18.70 -27.38
C ASP A 402 2.56 -17.86 -26.40
N GLY A 403 2.00 -16.74 -25.95
CA GLY A 403 2.61 -15.86 -24.97
C GLY A 403 2.29 -16.27 -23.53
N ASP A 404 3.19 -15.96 -22.60
CA ASP A 404 2.84 -15.93 -21.18
C ASP A 404 1.86 -14.77 -20.95
N ASN A 405 0.61 -15.10 -20.60
CA ASN A 405 -0.50 -14.16 -20.42
C ASN A 405 -0.29 -13.13 -19.27
N GLY A 406 0.91 -13.09 -18.69
CA GLY A 406 1.33 -12.11 -17.69
C GLY A 406 0.58 -12.27 -16.36
N ILE A 407 -0.26 -13.30 -16.23
CA ILE A 407 -0.88 -13.71 -14.98
C ILE A 407 0.02 -14.79 -14.40
N THR A 408 1.21 -14.39 -14.00
CA THR A 408 2.05 -15.25 -13.16
C THR A 408 1.34 -15.46 -11.83
N THR A 409 0.63 -16.57 -11.74
CA THR A 409 0.00 -17.11 -10.55
C THR A 409 1.11 -17.48 -9.56
N ARG A 410 1.20 -16.72 -8.46
CA ARG A 410 2.09 -16.94 -7.29
C ARG A 410 3.58 -17.04 -7.63
N LYS A 411 4.35 -16.02 -7.23
CA LYS A 411 5.83 -15.98 -7.01
C LYS A 411 6.74 -15.31 -8.06
N SER A 412 6.26 -14.76 -9.18
CA SER A 412 7.16 -14.12 -10.16
C SER A 412 7.49 -12.64 -9.90
N TYR A 413 6.74 -11.93 -9.04
CA TYR A 413 7.10 -10.55 -8.67
C TYR A 413 8.23 -10.50 -7.61
N GLN A 414 8.82 -11.64 -7.28
CA GLN A 414 10.14 -11.74 -6.66
C GLN A 414 11.27 -11.93 -7.69
N GLY A 415 10.93 -11.97 -8.99
CA GLY A 415 11.85 -12.28 -10.09
C GLY A 415 12.73 -11.13 -10.54
N HIS A 416 12.39 -9.87 -10.23
CA HIS A 416 13.31 -8.76 -10.44
C HIS A 416 14.06 -8.34 -9.18
N SER A 417 13.63 -8.72 -7.97
CA SER A 417 14.42 -8.39 -6.77
C SER A 417 15.78 -9.11 -6.71
N LYS A 418 15.96 -10.25 -7.41
CA LYS A 418 17.27 -10.93 -7.45
C LYS A 418 18.29 -10.26 -8.38
N VAL A 419 17.85 -9.65 -9.48
CA VAL A 419 18.76 -8.90 -10.37
C VAL A 419 19.15 -7.55 -9.77
N TYR A 420 18.32 -6.98 -8.87
CA TYR A 420 18.61 -5.72 -8.20
C TYR A 420 19.65 -5.80 -7.07
N PHE A 421 20.04 -7.00 -6.61
CA PHE A 421 21.13 -7.17 -5.63
C PHE A 421 22.37 -7.88 -6.19
N GLU A 422 22.26 -8.62 -7.31
CA GLU A 422 23.42 -9.32 -7.89
C GLU A 422 24.37 -8.41 -8.69
N ASN A 423 23.86 -7.32 -9.29
CA ASN A 423 24.70 -6.38 -10.05
C ASN A 423 25.46 -5.36 -9.19
N MET A 424 25.26 -5.35 -7.86
CA MET A 424 26.15 -4.67 -6.90
C MET A 424 27.11 -5.64 -6.18
N GLY A 425 27.12 -6.93 -6.56
CA GLY A 425 27.92 -7.97 -5.92
C GLY A 425 29.06 -8.54 -6.77
N GLN A 426 29.18 -8.19 -8.05
CA GLN A 426 30.28 -8.69 -8.90
C GLN A 426 31.60 -7.92 -8.75
N GLN A 427 31.97 -7.59 -7.52
CA GLN A 427 33.37 -7.40 -7.12
C GLN A 427 33.51 -7.89 -5.67
N ASN A 428 33.67 -9.21 -5.50
CA ASN A 428 34.52 -9.90 -4.51
C ASN A 428 33.94 -11.26 -4.08
N ASN A 429 34.76 -12.30 -4.20
CA ASN A 429 34.50 -13.70 -3.85
C ASN A 429 34.12 -13.88 -2.37
N LEU A 430 32.89 -14.34 -2.07
CA LEU A 430 32.53 -14.97 -0.79
C LEU A 430 31.46 -16.09 -0.98
N PRO A 431 31.44 -17.14 -0.12
CA PRO A 431 30.77 -18.42 -0.40
C PRO A 431 29.26 -18.44 -0.04
N PRO A 432 28.48 -19.42 -0.57
CA PRO A 432 27.02 -19.41 -0.51
C PRO A 432 26.49 -19.93 0.84
N GLY A 433 25.56 -19.20 1.46
CA GLY A 433 24.93 -19.58 2.73
C GLY A 433 23.52 -19.01 2.94
N VAL A 434 22.54 -19.91 2.84
CA VAL A 434 21.26 -19.96 3.59
C VAL A 434 20.31 -18.74 3.54
N PHE A 435 19.41 -18.74 2.55
CA PHE A 435 18.13 -18.02 2.63
C PHE A 435 17.09 -18.89 3.35
N ASN A 436 16.64 -18.48 4.53
CA ASN A 436 15.49 -19.09 5.21
C ASN A 436 14.41 -18.03 5.43
N GLY A 437 13.49 -17.91 4.46
CA GLY A 437 12.26 -17.15 4.59
C GLY A 437 11.22 -18.02 5.30
N ASN A 438 10.93 -17.67 6.55
CA ASN A 438 10.07 -18.45 7.43
C ASN A 438 8.58 -18.18 7.13
N ASP A 439 8.04 -18.83 6.10
CA ASP A 439 6.60 -18.93 5.86
C ASP A 439 6.06 -20.23 6.48
N ASN A 440 5.96 -20.25 7.81
CA ASN A 440 5.19 -21.28 8.50
C ASN A 440 3.69 -21.00 8.36
N ASN A 441 3.09 -21.52 7.28
CA ASN A 441 1.65 -21.86 7.22
C ASN A 441 1.33 -22.84 6.07
N ALA A 442 2.13 -23.88 5.91
CA ALA A 442 1.76 -25.07 5.16
C ALA A 442 1.69 -26.26 6.12
N PHE A 443 0.50 -26.56 6.65
CA PHE A 443 0.27 -27.84 7.28
C PHE A 443 0.24 -28.94 6.22
N ALA A 444 1.01 -29.99 6.52
CA ALA A 444 1.35 -31.12 5.67
C ALA A 444 0.13 -31.90 5.16
N VAL A 445 0.14 -32.22 3.86
CA VAL A 445 -0.49 -33.43 3.34
C VAL A 445 0.67 -34.34 2.88
N LYS A 446 0.83 -35.49 3.56
CA LYS A 446 1.81 -36.52 3.20
C LYS A 446 1.46 -37.15 1.84
N PRO A 447 2.43 -37.48 0.98
CA PRO A 447 2.22 -38.35 -0.17
C PRO A 447 2.42 -39.82 0.24
N ASN A 448 1.38 -40.65 0.11
CA ASN A 448 1.55 -42.06 -0.26
C ASN A 448 1.47 -42.06 -1.79
N GLY A 449 2.44 -42.56 -2.56
CA GLY A 449 3.10 -43.85 -2.42
C GLY A 449 2.57 -44.74 -3.55
N ASP A 450 3.30 -44.75 -4.67
CA ASP A 450 3.34 -45.72 -5.76
C ASP A 450 2.05 -46.25 -6.40
N ARG A 451 1.92 -46.02 -7.72
CA ARG A 451 1.80 -47.11 -8.69
C ARG A 451 2.19 -46.68 -10.10
N GLN A 452 3.05 -47.52 -10.66
CA GLN A 452 3.65 -47.49 -11.98
C GLN A 452 2.64 -47.75 -13.12
N GLY A 453 2.99 -47.20 -14.29
CA GLY A 453 2.72 -47.75 -15.62
C GLY A 453 1.33 -47.46 -16.20
N VAL A 454 1.12 -47.38 -17.51
CA VAL A 454 1.93 -47.62 -18.70
C VAL A 454 0.96 -47.43 -19.89
N PHE A 455 1.48 -47.07 -21.07
CA PHE A 455 0.86 -47.11 -22.41
C PHE A 455 -0.19 -46.08 -22.86
N SER A 456 0.29 -45.21 -23.78
CA SER A 456 -0.27 -44.91 -25.10
C SER A 456 -1.31 -45.90 -25.63
N ARG A 457 -2.43 -45.39 -26.17
CA ARG A 457 -2.86 -45.61 -27.57
C ARG A 457 -4.24 -45.02 -27.92
N TYR A 458 -4.26 -44.37 -29.08
CA TYR A 458 -5.33 -44.18 -30.08
C TYR A 458 -6.63 -43.43 -29.72
N GLY A 459 -7.00 -42.50 -30.62
CA GLY A 459 -8.32 -41.89 -30.76
C GLY A 459 -9.40 -42.88 -31.20
N PRO A 460 -10.54 -42.42 -31.73
CA PRO A 460 -10.71 -41.29 -32.66
C PRO A 460 -11.16 -39.97 -32.01
#